data_AF-A0A4S2KM17-F1
#
_entry.id   AF-A0A4S2KM17-F1
#
_cell.length_a   1.000
_cell.length_b   1.000
_cell.length_c   1.000
_cell.angle_alpha   90.00
_cell.angle_beta   90.00
_cell.angle_gamma   90.00
#
_symmetry.space_group_name_H-M   'P 1'
#
loop_
_entity.id
_entity.type
_entity.pdbx_description
1 polymer ?
#
loop_
_entity_poly.entity_id
_entity_poly.type
_entity_poly.pdbx_seq_one_letter_code
_entity_poly.pdbx_strand_id
1 'polypeptide(L)'
;MYVQPTTSQEIAEQMDEMQPMDENANSPRSIIIKENEQLRNEMKGTVEEVVKVNEKTERIDVEVVDTNCWLKDQWTALKTGQSRGLKWSKETVLKGLALRFTCGTTGYNYVREVVAPFPSVRTLQQSIENISFEPEVLTDIFALLKEMGEHLNEIHKFCCLIFDEMSIREKIEFDWNSKTYIGYTTLPGLPRTIAYT
;
A
#
# COMPACT_ATOMS: atom_id res chain seq x y z
N MET A 1 61.51 6.24 67.30
CA MET A 1 60.32 5.88 68.09
C MET A 1 59.10 6.20 67.24
N TYR A 2 58.12 5.29 67.26
CA TYR A 2 56.96 5.18 66.39
C TYR A 2 55.78 6.09 66.86
N VAL A 3 55.02 6.64 65.89
CA VAL A 3 53.62 7.18 65.90
C VAL A 3 53.28 8.27 66.96
N GLN A 4 52.52 9.33 66.65
CA GLN A 4 51.07 9.31 66.36
C GLN A 4 50.61 10.52 65.51
N PRO A 5 49.50 10.37 64.77
CA PRO A 5 48.96 11.34 63.83
C PRO A 5 48.05 12.36 64.54
N THR A 6 48.12 13.61 64.14
CA THR A 6 47.15 14.65 64.49
C THR A 6 46.68 15.32 63.21
N THR A 7 45.43 15.67 62.98
CA THR A 7 44.12 15.17 63.40
C THR A 7 43.24 15.67 62.28
N SER A 8 42.22 14.94 61.81
CA SER A 8 41.28 15.40 60.77
C SER A 8 40.49 16.68 61.12
N GLN A 9 40.85 17.35 62.22
CA GLN A 9 40.30 18.59 62.73
C GLN A 9 40.99 19.84 62.13
N GLU A 10 42.28 19.80 61.78
CA GLU A 10 42.95 20.98 61.17
C GLU A 10 42.48 21.26 59.73
N ILE A 11 42.03 20.23 59.01
CA ILE A 11 41.43 20.38 57.68
C ILE A 11 39.98 20.90 57.78
N ALA A 12 39.29 20.62 58.88
CA ALA A 12 37.91 21.08 59.11
C ALA A 12 37.86 22.56 59.49
N GLU A 13 38.85 23.07 60.25
CA GLU A 13 38.91 24.49 60.62
C GLU A 13 39.24 25.41 59.44
N GLN A 14 39.94 24.94 58.41
CA GLN A 14 40.12 25.70 57.15
C GLN A 14 38.88 25.71 56.24
N MET A 15 37.89 24.86 56.49
CA MET A 15 36.63 24.83 55.73
C MET A 15 35.52 25.66 56.38
N ASP A 16 35.70 26.12 57.62
CA ASP A 16 34.69 26.91 58.37
C ASP A 16 34.95 28.43 58.33
N GLU A 17 36.07 28.87 57.75
CA GLU A 17 36.38 30.30 57.53
C GLU A 17 35.99 30.84 56.13
N MET A 18 35.25 30.06 55.32
CA MET A 18 34.70 30.54 54.05
C MET A 18 33.18 30.41 54.02
N GLN A 19 32.51 31.40 54.61
CA GLN A 19 31.15 31.76 54.24
C GLN A 19 31.06 33.21 53.75
N PRO A 20 30.06 33.50 52.91
CA PRO A 20 30.22 34.32 51.72
C PRO A 20 29.92 35.79 52.03
N MET A 21 30.87 36.68 51.77
CA MET A 21 30.61 38.10 51.67
C MET A 21 30.82 38.55 50.22
N ASP A 22 29.74 38.63 49.46
CA ASP A 22 29.57 39.74 48.51
C ASP A 22 28.07 39.93 48.20
N GLU A 23 27.36 40.60 49.12
CA GLU A 23 26.13 41.32 48.82
C GLU A 23 26.49 42.56 47.98
N ASN A 24 26.76 42.37 46.69
CA ASN A 24 26.76 43.47 45.73
C ASN A 24 25.86 43.11 44.56
N ALA A 25 24.64 43.66 44.59
CA ALA A 25 23.59 43.48 43.60
C ALA A 25 23.95 43.94 42.16
N ASN A 26 25.19 44.42 41.95
CA ASN A 26 25.73 44.87 40.67
C ASN A 26 27.02 44.16 40.24
N SER A 27 27.38 43.03 40.86
CA SER A 27 28.51 42.21 40.39
C SER A 27 28.17 41.58 39.02
N PRO A 28 29.06 41.67 38.00
CA PRO A 28 28.84 41.11 36.67
C PRO A 28 28.38 39.65 36.68
N ARG A 29 28.84 38.87 37.67
CA ARG A 29 28.41 37.48 37.86
C ARG A 29 26.92 37.34 38.16
N SER A 30 26.34 38.22 38.99
CA SER A 30 24.92 38.15 39.36
C SER A 30 23.99 38.48 38.18
N ILE A 31 24.43 39.38 37.29
CA ILE A 31 23.73 39.75 36.06
C ILE A 31 23.77 38.57 35.08
N ILE A 32 24.97 37.99 34.86
CA ILE A 32 25.16 36.82 34.00
C ILE A 32 24.36 35.62 34.51
N ILE A 33 24.24 35.42 35.82
CA ILE A 33 23.44 34.33 36.40
C ILE A 33 21.95 34.53 36.10
N LYS A 34 21.43 35.76 36.29
CA LYS A 34 20.04 36.09 35.99
C LYS A 34 19.72 35.96 34.49
N GLU A 35 20.61 36.42 33.62
CA GLU A 35 20.45 36.33 32.17
C GLU A 35 20.50 34.88 31.68
N ASN A 36 21.40 34.05 32.23
CA ASN A 36 21.41 32.61 31.95
C ASN A 36 20.14 31.91 32.42
N GLU A 37 19.56 32.33 33.54
CA GLU A 37 18.29 31.77 34.03
C GLU A 37 17.11 32.15 33.13
N GLN A 38 17.07 33.40 32.65
CA GLN A 38 16.09 33.86 31.67
C GLN A 38 16.20 33.09 30.34
N LEU A 39 17.41 32.97 29.79
CA LEU A 39 17.66 32.21 28.55
C LEU A 39 17.26 30.73 28.67
N ARG A 40 17.46 30.11 29.84
CA ARG A 40 17.04 28.72 30.07
C ARG A 40 15.52 28.58 30.11
N ASN A 41 14.81 29.57 30.65
CA ASN A 41 13.35 29.57 30.69
C ASN A 41 12.75 29.79 29.29
N GLU A 42 13.34 30.67 28.49
CA GLU A 42 12.93 30.87 27.08
C GLU A 42 13.21 29.64 26.22
N MET A 43 14.38 29.00 26.40
CA MET A 43 14.71 27.74 25.72
C MET A 43 13.73 26.63 26.09
N LYS A 44 13.29 26.56 27.35
CA LYS A 44 12.27 25.60 27.79
C LYS A 44 10.91 25.85 27.12
N GLY A 45 10.46 27.10 27.05
CA GLY A 45 9.19 27.46 26.40
C GLY A 45 9.19 27.16 24.90
N THR A 46 10.27 27.52 24.20
CA THR A 46 10.42 27.23 22.77
C THR A 46 10.47 25.74 22.46
N VAL A 47 11.14 24.92 23.30
CA VAL A 47 11.14 23.46 23.15
C VAL A 47 9.74 22.88 23.36
N GLU A 48 8.98 23.36 24.35
CA GLU A 48 7.59 22.93 24.58
C GLU A 48 6.65 23.27 23.41
N GLU A 49 6.85 24.43 22.77
CA GLU A 49 6.10 24.79 21.56
C GLU A 49 6.49 23.92 20.35
N VAL A 50 7.79 23.66 20.14
CA VAL A 50 8.26 22.79 19.07
C VAL A 50 7.74 21.37 19.23
N VAL A 51 7.68 20.82 20.45
CA VAL A 51 7.09 19.50 20.73
C VAL A 51 5.60 19.48 20.37
N LYS A 52 4.84 20.49 20.78
CA LYS A 52 3.40 20.61 20.44
C LYS A 52 3.15 20.77 18.95
N VAL A 53 4.02 21.50 18.24
CA VAL A 53 3.94 21.66 16.79
C VAL A 53 4.31 20.34 16.10
N ASN A 54 5.37 19.65 16.53
CA ASN A 54 5.76 18.35 15.96
C ASN A 54 4.65 17.29 16.13
N GLU A 55 4.01 17.22 17.30
CA GLU A 55 2.85 16.34 17.53
C GLU A 55 1.65 16.67 16.63
N LYS A 56 1.49 17.93 16.22
CA LYS A 56 0.47 18.34 15.25
C LYS A 56 0.89 18.04 13.82
N THR A 57 2.15 18.24 13.46
CA THR A 57 2.69 17.96 12.12
C THR A 57 2.66 16.47 11.81
N GLU A 58 3.00 15.59 12.77
CA GLU A 58 2.87 14.13 12.64
C GLU A 58 1.43 13.67 12.40
N ARG A 59 0.43 14.46 12.84
CA ARG A 59 -0.99 14.19 12.57
C ARG A 59 -1.44 14.71 11.21
N ILE A 60 -0.83 15.78 10.71
CA ILE A 60 -1.22 16.47 9.46
C ILE A 60 -0.59 15.82 8.22
N ASP A 61 0.63 15.26 8.32
CA ASP A 61 1.31 14.59 7.20
C ASP A 61 0.59 13.32 6.69
N VAL A 62 -0.47 12.88 7.37
CA VAL A 62 -1.30 11.72 6.97
C VAL A 62 -2.59 12.14 6.24
N GLU A 63 -3.02 13.40 6.32
CA GLU A 63 -4.34 13.85 5.82
C GLU A 63 -4.33 14.42 4.38
N VAL A 64 -3.17 14.64 3.76
CA VAL A 64 -3.09 15.26 2.42
C VAL A 64 -2.57 14.30 1.34
N VAL A 65 -3.15 13.11 1.27
CA VAL A 65 -3.16 12.33 0.03
C VAL A 65 -4.61 12.21 -0.38
N ASP A 66 -4.95 12.91 -1.46
CA ASP A 66 -6.26 12.97 -2.09
C ASP A 66 -6.95 11.59 -2.06
N THR A 67 -7.90 11.41 -1.13
CA THR A 67 -8.47 10.09 -0.76
C THR A 67 -9.30 9.48 -1.89
N ASN A 68 -9.48 10.19 -3.00
CA ASN A 68 -10.29 9.77 -4.14
C ASN A 68 -9.59 8.85 -5.14
N CYS A 69 -8.26 8.79 -5.17
CA CYS A 69 -7.57 7.96 -6.16
C CYS A 69 -7.49 6.48 -5.74
N TRP A 70 -7.46 6.19 -4.43
CA TRP A 70 -7.16 4.86 -3.90
C TRP A 70 -8.29 4.30 -3.04
N LEU A 71 -8.58 3.00 -3.23
CA LEU A 71 -9.60 2.32 -2.44
C LEU A 71 -9.12 2.01 -1.01
N LYS A 72 -10.08 1.78 -0.11
CA LYS A 72 -9.82 1.46 1.31
C LYS A 72 -8.89 0.25 1.51
N ASP A 73 -9.02 -0.77 0.67
CA ASP A 73 -8.16 -1.97 0.72
C ASP A 73 -6.73 -1.65 0.24
N GLN A 74 -6.57 -0.84 -0.80
CA GLN A 74 -5.26 -0.34 -1.24
C GLN A 74 -4.59 0.47 -0.14
N TRP A 75 -5.32 1.40 0.47
CA TRP A 75 -4.86 2.16 1.64
C TRP A 75 -4.42 1.25 2.80
N THR A 76 -5.16 0.19 3.05
CA THR A 76 -4.80 -0.78 4.09
C THR A 76 -3.48 -1.49 3.76
N ALA A 77 -3.31 -1.93 2.51
CA ALA A 77 -2.07 -2.56 2.05
C ALA A 77 -0.85 -1.64 2.15
N LEU A 78 -1.03 -0.33 1.91
CA LEU A 78 0.02 0.68 2.07
C LEU A 78 0.37 0.90 3.54
N LYS A 79 -0.63 1.06 4.40
CA LYS A 79 -0.42 1.27 5.85
C LYS A 79 0.29 0.08 6.50
N THR A 80 -0.01 -1.14 6.08
CA THR A 80 0.63 -2.35 6.60
C THR A 80 1.96 -2.67 5.91
N GLY A 81 2.26 -2.03 4.77
CA GLY A 81 3.39 -2.37 3.90
C GLY A 81 3.33 -3.79 3.30
N GLN A 82 2.22 -4.51 3.51
CA GLN A 82 2.06 -5.90 3.09
C GLN A 82 0.63 -6.17 2.61
N SER A 83 0.53 -6.82 1.45
CA SER A 83 -0.73 -7.26 0.84
C SER A 83 -1.02 -8.74 1.05
N ARG A 84 -0.12 -9.49 1.72
CA ARG A 84 -0.31 -10.92 2.00
C ARG A 84 -1.48 -11.12 2.96
N GLY A 85 -2.42 -11.97 2.56
CA GLY A 85 -3.63 -12.26 3.36
C GLY A 85 -4.69 -11.15 3.32
N LEU A 86 -4.44 -10.03 2.63
CA LEU A 86 -5.43 -8.98 2.45
C LEU A 86 -6.51 -9.44 1.47
N LYS A 87 -7.78 -9.28 1.87
CA LYS A 87 -8.92 -9.50 0.98
C LYS A 87 -9.17 -8.25 0.15
N TRP A 88 -8.91 -8.35 -1.15
CA TRP A 88 -9.19 -7.28 -2.09
C TRP A 88 -10.69 -7.12 -2.34
N SER A 89 -11.12 -5.88 -2.48
CA SER A 89 -12.46 -5.51 -2.90
C SER A 89 -12.68 -5.85 -4.37
N LYS A 90 -13.95 -6.06 -4.76
CA LYS A 90 -14.32 -6.33 -6.15
C LYS A 90 -13.90 -5.20 -7.08
N GLU A 91 -14.03 -3.95 -6.65
CA GLU A 91 -13.64 -2.78 -7.44
C GLU A 91 -12.13 -2.74 -7.68
N THR A 92 -11.31 -3.01 -6.66
CA THR A 92 -9.84 -3.08 -6.84
C THR A 92 -9.43 -4.21 -7.77
N VAL A 93 -10.11 -5.37 -7.69
CA VAL A 93 -9.89 -6.49 -8.62
C VAL A 93 -10.27 -6.10 -10.05
N LEU A 94 -11.41 -5.46 -10.27
CA LEU A 94 -11.85 -4.99 -11.59
C LEU A 94 -10.87 -3.95 -12.18
N LYS A 95 -10.43 -2.97 -11.39
CA LYS A 95 -9.40 -2.01 -11.82
C LYS A 95 -8.09 -2.71 -12.16
N GLY A 96 -7.68 -3.70 -11.36
CA GLY A 96 -6.49 -4.50 -11.61
C GLY A 96 -6.59 -5.34 -12.90
N LEU A 97 -7.75 -5.94 -13.17
CA LEU A 97 -8.02 -6.68 -14.41
C LEU A 97 -7.98 -5.76 -15.63
N ALA A 98 -8.65 -4.61 -15.57
CA ALA A 98 -8.64 -3.62 -16.64
C ALA A 98 -7.22 -3.12 -16.93
N LEU A 99 -6.46 -2.78 -15.87
CA LEU A 99 -5.08 -2.36 -16.00
C LEU A 99 -4.24 -3.47 -16.67
N ARG A 100 -4.32 -4.71 -16.17
CA ARG A 100 -3.58 -5.85 -16.75
C ARG A 100 -3.94 -6.10 -18.21
N PHE A 101 -5.20 -5.91 -18.60
CA PHE A 101 -5.64 -6.04 -19.99
C PHE A 101 -5.04 -4.94 -20.88
N THR A 102 -4.99 -3.70 -20.39
CA THR A 102 -4.49 -2.56 -21.18
C THR A 102 -2.96 -2.56 -21.37
N CYS A 103 -2.17 -2.88 -20.34
CA CYS A 103 -0.71 -2.78 -20.40
C CYS A 103 0.02 -4.13 -20.38
N GLY A 104 -0.71 -5.24 -20.35
CA GLY A 104 -0.16 -6.60 -20.28
C GLY A 104 0.45 -6.93 -18.91
N THR A 105 0.97 -8.15 -18.77
CA THR A 105 1.49 -8.65 -17.48
C THR A 105 2.73 -7.88 -17.01
N THR A 106 3.64 -7.54 -17.93
CA THR A 106 4.87 -6.81 -17.59
C THR A 106 4.57 -5.38 -17.15
N GLY A 107 3.75 -4.66 -17.91
CA GLY A 107 3.31 -3.31 -17.56
C GLY A 107 2.54 -3.29 -16.24
N TYR A 108 1.68 -4.27 -16.01
CA TYR A 108 0.94 -4.40 -14.76
C TYR A 108 1.86 -4.58 -13.54
N ASN A 109 2.88 -5.44 -13.65
CA ASN A 109 3.83 -5.64 -12.56
C ASN A 109 4.64 -4.36 -12.27
N TYR A 110 5.07 -3.65 -13.31
CA TYR A 110 5.76 -2.37 -13.14
C TYR A 110 4.89 -1.32 -12.43
N VAL A 111 3.63 -1.17 -12.83
CA VAL A 111 2.69 -0.24 -12.18
C VAL A 111 2.44 -0.65 -10.72
N ARG A 112 2.33 -1.95 -10.43
CA ARG A 112 2.15 -2.45 -9.06
C ARG A 112 3.36 -2.15 -8.16
N GLU A 113 4.56 -2.10 -8.72
CA GLU A 113 5.79 -1.80 -7.98
C GLU A 113 5.98 -0.29 -7.75
N VAL A 114 5.63 0.55 -8.73
CA VAL A 114 5.93 1.99 -8.71
C VAL A 114 4.78 2.84 -8.19
N VAL A 115 3.52 2.48 -8.48
CA VAL A 115 2.38 3.38 -8.29
C VAL A 115 1.59 3.05 -7.02
N ALA A 116 1.06 1.82 -6.92
CA ALA A 116 0.13 1.48 -5.86
C ALA A 116 0.04 -0.04 -5.65
N PRO A 117 -0.35 -0.49 -4.43
CA PRO A 117 -0.57 -1.89 -4.19
C PRO A 117 -1.82 -2.37 -4.94
N PHE A 118 -1.60 -3.29 -5.86
CA PHE A 118 -2.65 -4.02 -6.55
C PHE A 118 -2.57 -5.51 -6.22
N PRO A 119 -3.63 -6.30 -6.49
CA PRO A 119 -3.59 -7.74 -6.34
C PRO A 119 -2.47 -8.39 -7.16
N SER A 120 -1.97 -9.53 -6.71
CA SER A 120 -1.03 -10.31 -7.53
C SER A 120 -1.70 -10.81 -8.81
N VAL A 121 -0.90 -11.12 -9.85
CA VAL A 121 -1.43 -11.71 -11.10
C VAL A 121 -2.20 -12.99 -10.80
N ARG A 122 -1.71 -13.83 -9.87
CA ARG A 122 -2.39 -15.05 -9.43
C ARG A 122 -3.76 -14.73 -8.81
N THR A 123 -3.84 -13.69 -7.97
CA THR A 123 -5.10 -13.27 -7.36
C THR A 123 -6.10 -12.78 -8.41
N LEU A 124 -5.64 -12.06 -9.43
CA LEU A 124 -6.49 -11.66 -10.55
C LEU A 124 -6.99 -12.87 -11.34
N GLN A 125 -6.12 -13.84 -11.63
CA GLN A 125 -6.50 -15.08 -12.33
C GLN A 125 -7.54 -15.88 -11.53
N GLN A 126 -7.30 -16.07 -10.23
CA GLN A 126 -8.24 -16.75 -9.34
C GLN A 126 -9.60 -16.05 -9.27
N SER A 127 -9.63 -14.72 -9.40
CA SER A 127 -10.90 -13.97 -9.37
C SER A 127 -11.80 -14.24 -10.58
N ILE A 128 -11.22 -14.67 -11.70
CA ILE A 128 -11.94 -14.98 -12.95
C ILE A 128 -11.95 -16.48 -13.27
N GLU A 129 -11.31 -17.32 -12.44
CA GLU A 129 -11.19 -18.77 -12.66
C GLU A 129 -12.54 -19.49 -12.68
N ASN A 130 -13.53 -18.96 -11.95
CA ASN A 130 -14.89 -19.51 -11.91
C ASN A 130 -15.74 -19.13 -13.13
N ILE A 131 -15.20 -18.34 -14.08
CA ILE A 131 -15.88 -18.00 -15.33
C ILE A 131 -15.54 -19.08 -16.35
N SER A 132 -16.45 -20.03 -16.54
CA SER A 132 -16.32 -21.10 -17.54
C SER A 132 -16.72 -20.61 -18.93
N PHE A 133 -15.90 -20.92 -19.93
CA PHE A 133 -16.22 -20.70 -21.34
C PHE A 133 -16.32 -22.05 -22.02
N GLU A 134 -17.53 -22.59 -22.11
CA GLU A 134 -17.77 -23.87 -22.75
C GLU A 134 -17.89 -23.71 -24.28
N PRO A 135 -17.41 -24.70 -25.07
CA PRO A 135 -17.54 -24.68 -26.53
C PRO A 135 -19.02 -24.85 -26.91
N GLU A 136 -19.73 -23.76 -27.10
CA GLU A 136 -21.15 -23.73 -27.51
C GLU A 136 -21.59 -22.26 -27.67
N VAL A 137 -22.90 -22.00 -27.60
CA VAL A 137 -23.41 -20.63 -27.47
C VAL A 137 -23.12 -20.11 -26.07
N LEU A 138 -22.43 -18.97 -25.97
CA LEU A 138 -22.09 -18.33 -24.70
C LEU A 138 -23.31 -17.65 -24.07
N THR A 139 -24.14 -18.44 -23.37
CA THR A 139 -25.43 -18.04 -22.79
C THR A 139 -25.31 -16.94 -21.74
N ASP A 140 -24.26 -16.97 -20.91
CA ASP A 140 -24.07 -16.01 -19.81
C ASP A 140 -23.97 -14.55 -20.31
N ILE A 141 -23.39 -14.34 -21.49
CA ILE A 141 -23.30 -13.00 -22.10
C ILE A 141 -24.67 -12.49 -22.54
N PHE A 142 -25.62 -13.35 -22.89
CA PHE A 142 -26.96 -12.91 -23.31
C PHE A 142 -27.73 -12.23 -22.18
N ALA A 143 -27.47 -12.59 -20.91
CA ALA A 143 -28.06 -11.87 -19.77
C ALA A 143 -27.60 -10.40 -19.74
N LEU A 144 -26.30 -10.18 -19.96
CA LEU A 144 -25.72 -8.83 -20.03
C LEU A 144 -26.21 -8.07 -21.27
N LEU A 145 -26.23 -8.72 -22.44
CA LEU A 145 -26.72 -8.11 -23.67
C LEU A 145 -28.20 -7.72 -23.59
N LYS A 146 -29.01 -8.52 -22.88
CA LYS A 146 -30.42 -8.21 -22.64
C LYS A 146 -30.57 -6.93 -21.81
N GLU A 147 -29.86 -6.81 -20.71
CA GLU A 147 -29.86 -5.61 -19.87
C GLU A 147 -29.40 -4.37 -20.66
N MET A 148 -28.33 -4.50 -21.44
CA MET A 148 -27.87 -3.43 -22.33
C MET A 148 -28.91 -3.08 -23.41
N GLY A 149 -29.58 -4.08 -23.96
CA GLY A 149 -30.57 -3.93 -25.02
C GLY A 149 -31.88 -3.31 -24.56
N GLU A 150 -32.28 -3.48 -23.29
CA GLU A 150 -33.49 -2.88 -22.72
C GLU A 150 -33.45 -1.34 -22.75
N HIS A 151 -32.25 -0.75 -22.67
CA HIS A 151 -32.05 0.70 -22.74
C HIS A 151 -31.88 1.24 -24.17
N LEU A 152 -31.86 0.38 -25.19
CA LEU A 152 -31.73 0.80 -26.58
C LEU A 152 -33.09 1.02 -27.24
N ASN A 153 -33.18 2.04 -28.10
CA ASN A 153 -34.34 2.19 -28.99
C ASN A 153 -34.39 1.04 -30.00
N GLU A 154 -35.58 0.71 -30.51
CA GLU A 154 -35.78 -0.38 -31.49
C GLU A 154 -34.85 -0.29 -32.71
N ILE A 155 -34.58 0.93 -33.20
CA ILE A 155 -33.67 1.14 -34.34
C ILE A 155 -32.23 0.72 -34.02
N HIS A 156 -31.81 0.84 -32.76
CA HIS A 156 -30.47 0.44 -32.31
C HIS A 156 -30.37 -1.03 -31.94
N LYS A 157 -31.49 -1.78 -31.95
CA LYS A 157 -31.51 -3.23 -31.72
C LYS A 157 -31.24 -4.05 -32.98
N PHE A 158 -31.35 -3.44 -34.17
CA PHE A 158 -31.01 -4.12 -35.41
C PHE A 158 -29.49 -4.38 -35.47
N CYS A 159 -29.11 -5.66 -35.54
CA CYS A 159 -27.73 -6.08 -35.66
C CYS A 159 -27.59 -7.21 -36.69
N CYS A 160 -26.37 -7.38 -37.22
CA CYS A 160 -26.02 -8.48 -38.11
C CYS A 160 -25.07 -9.41 -37.35
N LEU A 161 -25.31 -10.72 -37.42
CA LEU A 161 -24.38 -11.73 -36.93
C LEU A 161 -23.45 -12.13 -38.07
N ILE A 162 -22.15 -11.84 -37.90
CA ILE A 162 -21.09 -12.19 -38.86
C ILE A 162 -20.10 -13.08 -38.11
N PHE A 163 -19.76 -14.22 -38.70
CA PHE A 163 -18.77 -15.14 -38.17
C PHE A 163 -17.87 -15.63 -39.31
N ASP A 164 -16.62 -15.89 -38.97
CA ASP A 164 -15.61 -16.50 -39.84
C ASP A 164 -14.78 -17.49 -39.01
N GLU A 165 -14.14 -18.44 -39.68
CA GLU A 165 -13.32 -19.45 -39.03
C GLU A 165 -11.87 -18.98 -38.91
N MET A 166 -11.27 -19.14 -37.73
CA MET A 166 -9.86 -18.83 -37.51
C MET A 166 -9.04 -20.12 -37.48
N SER A 167 -8.01 -20.20 -38.34
CA SER A 167 -7.04 -21.29 -38.29
C SER A 167 -6.20 -21.19 -37.01
N ILE A 168 -6.17 -22.26 -36.22
CA ILE A 168 -5.37 -22.40 -35.00
C ILE A 168 -4.41 -23.58 -35.15
N ARG A 169 -3.35 -23.61 -34.34
CA ARG A 169 -2.45 -24.76 -34.30
C ARG A 169 -3.14 -25.94 -33.64
N GLU A 170 -3.17 -27.05 -34.34
CA GLU A 170 -3.71 -28.31 -33.81
C GLU A 170 -2.82 -28.82 -32.68
N LYS A 171 -3.42 -29.03 -31.52
CA LYS A 171 -2.75 -29.53 -30.33
C LYS A 171 -3.77 -30.06 -29.34
N ILE A 172 -3.47 -31.20 -28.74
CA ILE A 172 -4.21 -31.70 -27.58
C ILE A 172 -3.54 -31.15 -26.32
N GLU A 173 -4.30 -30.39 -25.53
CA GLU A 173 -3.86 -29.85 -24.25
C GLU A 173 -4.73 -30.40 -23.12
N PHE A 174 -4.13 -30.62 -21.95
CA PHE A 174 -4.88 -31.03 -20.78
C PHE A 174 -5.17 -29.79 -19.92
N ASP A 175 -6.44 -29.48 -19.70
CA ASP A 175 -6.83 -28.43 -18.77
C ASP A 175 -6.87 -28.98 -17.34
N TRP A 176 -6.11 -28.35 -16.46
CA TRP A 176 -6.04 -28.71 -15.05
C TRP A 176 -7.29 -28.30 -14.27
N ASN A 177 -8.05 -27.32 -14.74
CA ASN A 177 -9.26 -26.86 -14.06
C ASN A 177 -10.43 -27.82 -14.33
N SER A 178 -10.74 -28.08 -15.61
CA SER A 178 -11.81 -29.01 -16.01
C SER A 178 -11.44 -30.50 -15.86
N LYS A 179 -10.15 -30.83 -15.78
CA LYS A 179 -9.62 -32.21 -15.86
C LYS A 179 -9.95 -32.91 -17.19
N THR A 180 -10.04 -32.15 -18.27
CA THR A 180 -10.35 -32.68 -19.60
C THR A 180 -9.23 -32.41 -20.61
N TYR A 181 -9.17 -33.24 -21.66
CA TYR A 181 -8.37 -32.96 -22.84
C TYR A 181 -9.15 -32.04 -23.80
N ILE A 182 -8.52 -30.94 -24.20
CA ILE A 182 -9.02 -29.95 -25.15
C ILE A 182 -8.21 -30.09 -26.45
N GLY A 183 -8.84 -29.89 -27.61
CA GLY A 183 -8.13 -29.81 -28.90
C GLY A 183 -8.62 -30.73 -30.01
N TYR A 184 -9.66 -31.54 -29.77
CA TYR A 184 -10.32 -32.26 -30.86
C TYR A 184 -11.20 -31.31 -31.67
N THR A 185 -11.23 -31.47 -33.00
CA THR A 185 -12.11 -30.71 -33.91
C THR A 185 -13.56 -30.74 -33.42
N THR A 186 -14.13 -29.55 -33.26
CA THR A 186 -15.53 -29.33 -32.83
C THR A 186 -16.52 -29.31 -34.00
N LEU A 187 -16.03 -29.29 -35.25
CA LEU A 187 -16.88 -29.27 -36.44
C LEU A 187 -17.56 -30.64 -36.68
N PRO A 188 -18.90 -30.68 -36.78
CA PRO A 188 -19.63 -31.91 -37.04
C PRO A 188 -19.38 -32.42 -38.46
N GLY A 189 -19.15 -33.74 -38.60
CA GLY A 189 -18.95 -34.39 -39.90
C GLY A 189 -17.49 -34.59 -40.32
N LEU A 190 -16.54 -34.03 -39.58
CA LEU A 190 -15.13 -34.38 -39.69
C LEU A 190 -14.83 -35.57 -38.77
N PRO A 191 -14.13 -36.61 -39.23
CA PRO A 191 -13.70 -37.69 -38.36
C PRO A 191 -12.88 -37.08 -37.21
N ARG A 192 -13.03 -37.61 -35.99
CA ARG A 192 -12.17 -37.29 -34.84
C ARG A 192 -10.79 -37.89 -35.05
N THR A 193 -10.16 -37.52 -36.14
CA THR A 193 -8.80 -37.88 -36.47
C THR A 193 -7.94 -36.85 -35.77
N ILE A 194 -6.95 -37.33 -35.02
CA ILE A 194 -5.81 -36.50 -34.63
C ILE A 194 -5.30 -35.94 -35.96
N ALA A 195 -5.37 -34.64 -36.16
CA ALA A 195 -4.97 -34.09 -37.43
C ALA A 195 -3.50 -34.43 -37.67
N TYR A 196 -3.26 -35.21 -38.72
CA TYR A 196 -1.97 -35.80 -39.03
C TYR A 196 -1.22 -34.87 -39.98
N THR A 197 -0.12 -34.32 -39.45
CA THR A 197 1.07 -33.74 -40.13
C THR A 197 0.91 -32.48 -40.96
#